data_AF-A0AAV6KM24-F1
#
_entry.id   AF-A0AAV6KM24-F1
#
_cell.length_a   1.000
_cell.length_b   1.000
_cell.length_c   1.000
_cell.angle_alpha   90.00
_cell.angle_beta   90.00
_cell.angle_gamma   90.00
#
_symmetry.space_group_name_H-M   'P 1'
#
loop_
_entity.id
_entity.type
_entity.pdbx_description
1 polymer ?
#
loop_
_entity_poly.entity_id
_entity_poly.type
_entity_poly.pdbx_seq_one_letter_code
_entity_poly.pdbx_strand_id
1 'polypeptide(L)'
;MKECIRRTYKKEAFEKRWMLLMKENGLENSFVTHTSNLKEFVVKYEIALSRIVKRKNDKDFESEHKFRIVNDHEFLLKHAGKVYTRNVFNKFKDEWNKIFHYKVENVRNGNGFQSFIVKSKDDELEKFEVRLDSQTYEGKCECQQFEFVGILCAHILRQKANKFRIIDSQGLVHDDGKEESKTLRLSHMC
;
A
#
# COMPACT_ATOMS: atom_id res chain seq x y z
N MET A 1 45.96 22.54 -15.91
CA MET A 1 45.50 23.45 -14.85
C MET A 1 44.39 22.73 -14.10
N LYS A 2 44.56 22.37 -12.82
CA LYS A 2 43.52 21.65 -12.07
C LYS A 2 42.55 22.68 -11.47
N GLU A 3 41.32 22.74 -11.98
CA GLU A 3 40.25 23.52 -11.35
C GLU A 3 39.88 22.89 -10.00
N CYS A 4 39.93 23.69 -8.94
CA CYS A 4 39.46 23.29 -7.64
C CYS A 4 37.93 23.33 -7.64
N ILE A 5 37.28 22.16 -7.72
CA ILE A 5 35.83 22.01 -7.49
C ILE A 5 35.55 22.15 -5.99
N ARG A 6 35.85 23.31 -5.40
CA ARG A 6 35.19 23.68 -4.14
C ARG A 6 33.78 24.08 -4.54
N ARG A 7 32.82 23.17 -4.39
CA ARG A 7 31.40 23.53 -4.33
C ARG A 7 31.24 24.51 -3.17
N THR A 8 31.34 25.80 -3.45
CA THR A 8 31.04 26.84 -2.46
C THR A 8 29.54 26.80 -2.25
N TYR A 9 29.10 26.19 -1.15
CA TYR A 9 27.71 26.25 -0.73
C TYR A 9 27.38 27.72 -0.47
N LYS A 10 26.55 28.33 -1.34
CA LYS A 10 26.11 29.71 -1.16
C LYS A 10 25.27 29.78 0.12
N LYS A 11 25.63 30.69 1.02
CA LYS A 11 24.90 30.95 2.28
C LYS A 11 23.39 31.11 2.03
N GLU A 12 23.02 31.87 1.01
CA GLU A 12 21.63 32.09 0.58
C GLU A 12 20.89 30.79 0.21
N ALA A 13 21.58 29.84 -0.45
CA ALA A 13 20.98 28.57 -0.83
C ALA A 13 20.74 27.67 0.39
N PHE A 14 21.67 27.69 1.35
CA PHE A 14 21.49 27.04 2.63
C PHE A 14 20.32 27.66 3.41
N GLU A 15 20.27 28.99 3.53
CA GLU A 15 19.21 29.71 4.24
C GLU A 15 17.84 29.43 3.65
N LYS A 16 17.70 29.48 2.32
CA LYS A 16 16.44 29.13 1.63
C LYS A 16 15.98 27.72 1.94
N ARG A 17 16.89 26.74 1.84
CA ARG A 17 16.57 25.32 2.09
C ARG A 17 16.25 25.07 3.56
N TRP A 18 16.97 25.71 4.47
CA TRP A 18 16.75 25.63 5.90
C TRP A 18 15.39 26.22 6.30
N MET A 19 15.06 27.41 5.80
CA MET A 19 13.77 28.06 6.04
C MET A 19 12.60 27.20 5.53
N LEU A 20 12.74 26.61 4.33
CA LEU A 20 11.74 25.71 3.79
C LEU A 20 11.53 24.48 4.68
N LEU A 21 12.63 23.84 5.11
CA LEU A 21 12.58 22.67 5.99
C LEU A 21 11.91 22.99 7.34
N MET A 22 12.22 24.14 7.94
CA MET A 22 11.56 24.59 9.17
C MET A 22 10.07 24.80 8.95
N LYS A 23 9.69 25.42 7.83
CA LYS A 23 8.29 25.66 7.45
C LYS A 23 7.48 24.37 7.31
N GLU A 24 8.00 23.41 6.56
CA GLU A 24 7.38 22.09 6.36
C GLU A 24 7.19 21.33 7.68
N ASN A 25 8.05 21.61 8.66
CA ASN A 25 7.97 21.03 9.98
C ASN A 25 7.33 21.99 11.01
N GLY A 26 6.63 23.06 10.64
CA GLY A 26 5.97 23.95 11.61
C GLY A 26 6.92 24.48 12.72
N LEU A 27 8.19 24.65 12.37
CA LEU A 27 9.27 25.15 13.22
C LEU A 27 9.62 26.61 12.85
N GLU A 28 8.70 27.30 12.17
CA GLU A 28 8.84 28.68 11.66
C GLU A 28 9.24 29.68 12.75
N ASN A 29 8.73 29.48 13.96
CA ASN A 29 9.02 30.33 15.13
C ASN A 29 10.23 29.86 15.94
N SER A 30 10.84 28.71 15.60
CA SER A 30 12.03 28.22 16.29
C SER A 30 13.28 28.61 15.52
N PHE A 31 13.78 29.80 15.88
CA PHE A 31 15.20 30.11 16.02
C PHE A 31 16.08 29.98 14.77
N VAL A 32 16.38 31.12 14.14
CA VAL A 32 17.69 31.82 14.11
C VAL A 32 17.41 33.21 13.52
N THR A 33 17.65 34.28 14.29
CA THR A 33 17.66 35.65 13.75
C THR A 33 19.05 35.96 13.21
N HIS A 34 19.18 36.92 12.29
CA HIS A 34 20.48 37.41 11.79
C HIS A 34 21.43 37.92 12.90
N THR A 35 20.93 38.07 14.13
CA THR A 35 21.64 38.51 15.33
C THR A 35 22.17 37.36 16.20
N SER A 36 21.84 36.09 15.93
CA SER A 36 22.34 34.95 16.70
C SER A 36 23.81 34.68 16.38
N ASN A 37 24.65 34.50 17.41
CA ASN A 37 26.05 34.10 17.21
C ASN A 37 26.15 32.63 16.74
N LEU A 38 27.33 32.23 16.24
CA LEU A 38 27.55 30.89 15.68
C LEU A 38 27.26 29.77 16.71
N LYS A 39 27.60 29.98 17.97
CA LYS A 39 27.36 28.99 19.03
C LYS A 39 25.86 28.76 19.24
N GLU A 40 25.08 29.84 19.32
CA GLU A 40 23.63 29.75 19.40
C GLU A 40 23.02 29.09 18.16
N PHE A 41 23.52 29.42 16.97
CA PHE A 41 23.08 28.78 15.73
C PHE A 41 23.25 27.25 15.81
N VAL A 42 24.42 26.77 16.22
CA VAL A 42 24.70 25.33 16.29
C VAL A 42 23.75 24.64 17.27
N VAL A 43 23.54 25.19 18.46
CA VAL A 43 22.61 24.61 19.45
C VAL A 43 21.18 24.58 18.92
N LYS A 44 20.72 25.69 18.31
CA LYS A 44 19.36 25.79 17.76
C LYS A 44 19.15 24.82 16.59
N TYR A 45 20.17 24.66 15.74
CA TYR A 45 20.20 23.72 14.63
C TYR A 45 20.05 22.27 15.11
N GLU A 46 20.83 21.85 16.12
CA GLU A 46 20.77 20.49 16.68
C GLU A 46 19.40 20.17 17.30
N ILE A 47 18.81 21.15 18.01
CA ILE A 47 17.46 21.01 18.58
C ILE A 47 16.41 20.87 17.47
N ALA A 48 16.48 21.71 16.44
CA ALA A 48 15.56 21.65 15.30
C ALA A 48 15.66 20.31 14.56
N LEU A 49 16.88 19.85 14.26
CA LEU A 49 17.12 18.54 13.67
C LEU A 49 16.56 17.41 14.50
N SER A 50 16.81 17.40 15.81
CA SER A 50 16.32 16.36 16.72
C SER A 50 14.79 16.29 16.73
N ARG A 51 14.11 17.45 16.68
CA ARG A 51 12.64 17.51 16.59
C ARG A 51 12.12 16.98 15.25
N ILE A 52 12.79 17.31 14.15
CA ILE A 52 12.44 16.82 12.81
C ILE A 52 12.58 15.30 12.76
N VAL A 53 13.73 14.77 13.22
CA VAL A 53 14.00 13.33 13.26
C VAL A 53 12.97 12.63 14.14
N LYS A 54 12.70 13.15 15.35
CA LYS A 54 11.70 12.58 16.25
C LYS A 54 10.32 12.52 15.60
N ARG A 55 9.84 13.62 15.01
CA ARG A 55 8.53 13.63 14.33
C ARG A 55 8.46 12.70 13.15
N LYS A 56 9.56 12.56 12.39
CA LYS A 56 9.62 11.60 11.29
C LYS A 56 9.51 10.18 11.83
N ASN A 57 10.30 9.84 12.86
CA ASN A 57 10.23 8.55 13.52
C ASN A 57 8.84 8.28 14.12
N ASP A 58 8.19 9.27 14.73
CA ASP A 58 6.84 9.13 15.27
C ASP A 58 5.82 8.86 14.16
N LYS A 59 5.93 9.55 13.00
CA LYS A 59 5.06 9.31 11.84
C LYS A 59 5.30 7.94 11.20
N ASP A 60 6.57 7.53 11.09
CA ASP A 60 6.95 6.21 10.58
C ASP A 60 6.44 5.12 11.54
N PHE A 61 6.62 5.31 12.84
CA PHE A 61 6.09 4.45 13.90
C PHE A 61 4.56 4.37 13.84
N GLU A 62 3.83 5.50 13.75
CA GLU A 62 2.38 5.48 13.61
C GLU A 62 1.92 4.80 12.30
N SER A 63 2.67 4.96 11.22
CA SER A 63 2.39 4.28 9.94
C SER A 63 2.57 2.77 10.04
N GLU A 64 3.58 2.31 10.78
CA GLU A 64 3.94 0.91 10.97
C GLU A 64 3.14 0.21 12.08
N HIS A 65 2.81 0.91 13.17
CA HIS A 65 2.34 0.33 14.43
C HIS A 65 0.89 0.69 14.78
N LYS A 66 0.28 1.68 14.12
CA LYS A 66 -1.16 1.94 14.30
C LYS A 66 -1.95 0.97 13.42
N PHE A 67 -2.64 0.03 14.06
CA PHE A 67 -3.46 -0.95 13.37
C PHE A 67 -4.45 -0.28 12.41
N ARG A 68 -4.50 -0.77 11.18
CA ARG A 68 -5.55 -0.41 10.23
C ARG A 68 -6.85 -1.04 10.73
N ILE A 69 -7.84 -0.19 11.04
CA ILE A 69 -9.17 -0.68 11.43
C ILE A 69 -9.77 -1.36 10.19
N VAL A 70 -9.83 -2.68 10.26
CA VAL A 70 -10.43 -3.57 9.27
C VAL A 70 -11.39 -4.46 10.04
N ASN A 71 -12.58 -4.67 9.50
CA ASN A 71 -13.54 -5.58 10.11
C ASN A 71 -12.92 -6.99 10.19
N ASP A 72 -13.06 -7.67 11.33
CA ASP A 72 -12.42 -8.97 11.53
C ASP A 72 -12.86 -10.04 10.51
N HIS A 73 -14.04 -9.86 9.91
CA HIS A 73 -14.59 -10.72 8.87
C HIS A 73 -13.94 -10.51 7.48
N GLU A 74 -13.12 -9.47 7.30
CA GLU A 74 -12.47 -9.14 6.02
C GLU A 74 -11.02 -9.62 6.00
N PHE A 75 -10.84 -10.96 6.00
CA PHE A 75 -9.54 -11.62 6.09
C PHE A 75 -8.50 -11.09 5.09
N LEU A 76 -8.90 -10.80 3.85
CA LEU A 76 -8.01 -10.26 2.82
C LEU A 76 -7.52 -8.84 3.15
N LEU A 77 -8.40 -7.95 3.63
CA LEU A 77 -8.00 -6.62 4.08
C LEU A 77 -7.11 -6.71 5.32
N LYS A 78 -7.39 -7.62 6.25
CA LYS A 78 -6.56 -7.82 7.45
C LYS A 78 -5.16 -8.29 7.07
N HIS A 79 -5.04 -9.20 6.11
CA HIS A 79 -3.75 -9.65 5.61
C HIS A 79 -3.02 -8.53 4.87
N ALA A 80 -3.68 -7.82 3.94
CA ALA A 80 -3.11 -6.68 3.22
C ALA A 80 -2.67 -5.56 4.18
N GLY A 81 -3.39 -5.36 5.29
CA GLY A 81 -3.05 -4.44 6.36
C GLY A 81 -1.69 -4.71 7.01
N LYS A 82 -1.26 -5.97 7.04
CA LYS A 82 0.03 -6.41 7.60
C LYS A 82 1.17 -6.40 6.58
N VAL A 83 0.86 -6.64 5.30
CA VAL A 83 1.88 -6.81 4.24
C VAL A 83 2.20 -5.50 3.52
N TYR A 84 1.19 -4.65 3.29
CA TYR A 84 1.37 -3.41 2.52
C TYR A 84 1.76 -2.23 3.39
N THR A 85 2.46 -1.25 2.81
CA THR A 85 2.60 0.10 3.39
C THR A 85 1.23 0.79 3.45
N ARG A 86 1.09 1.85 4.27
CA ARG A 86 -0.21 2.50 4.50
C ARG A 86 -0.83 3.03 3.22
N ASN A 87 -0.01 3.64 2.35
CA ASN A 87 -0.46 4.19 1.08
C ASN A 87 -0.94 3.09 0.11
N VAL A 88 -0.20 1.98 0.03
CA VAL A 88 -0.57 0.86 -0.85
C VAL A 88 -1.83 0.17 -0.34
N PHE A 89 -1.98 0.03 0.97
CA PHE A 89 -3.19 -0.52 1.55
C PHE A 89 -4.43 0.32 1.35
N ASN A 90 -4.33 1.65 1.44
CA ASN A 90 -5.49 2.50 1.16
C ASN A 90 -5.97 2.29 -0.28
N LYS A 91 -5.06 2.26 -1.25
CA LYS A 91 -5.38 1.93 -2.65
C LYS A 91 -6.00 0.54 -2.80
N PHE A 92 -5.46 -0.46 -2.10
CA PHE A 92 -6.05 -1.81 -2.09
C PHE A 92 -7.45 -1.83 -1.45
N LYS A 93 -7.67 -1.05 -0.39
CA LYS A 93 -8.97 -0.92 0.27
C LYS A 93 -9.99 -0.26 -0.66
N ASP A 94 -9.58 0.72 -1.46
CA ASP A 94 -10.44 1.32 -2.47
C ASP A 94 -10.87 0.28 -3.52
N GLU A 95 -9.94 -0.56 -4.01
CA GLU A 95 -10.26 -1.69 -4.89
C GLU A 95 -11.15 -2.74 -4.23
N TRP A 96 -10.92 -3.03 -2.95
CA TRP A 96 -11.76 -3.95 -2.19
C TRP A 96 -13.19 -3.45 -2.07
N ASN A 97 -13.41 -2.17 -1.80
CA ASN A 97 -14.76 -1.61 -1.70
C ASN A 97 -15.50 -1.66 -3.05
N LYS A 98 -14.77 -1.57 -4.16
CA LYS A 98 -15.34 -1.66 -5.51
C LYS A 98 -15.87 -3.05 -5.86
N ILE A 99 -15.45 -4.12 -5.18
CA ILE A 99 -15.86 -5.49 -5.55
C ILE A 99 -17.38 -5.64 -5.62
N PHE A 100 -18.14 -4.89 -4.81
CA PHE A 100 -19.59 -5.00 -4.75
C PHE A 100 -20.29 -4.48 -6.01
N HIS A 101 -19.63 -3.61 -6.78
CA HIS A 101 -20.11 -3.09 -8.06
C HIS A 101 -19.97 -4.09 -9.21
N TYR A 102 -19.24 -5.19 -9.01
CA TYR A 102 -19.02 -6.19 -10.04
C TYR A 102 -19.77 -7.51 -9.76
N LYS A 103 -20.03 -8.30 -10.78
CA LYS A 103 -20.57 -9.68 -10.71
C LYS A 103 -19.73 -10.61 -11.59
N VAL A 104 -19.71 -11.89 -11.23
CA VAL A 104 -19.03 -12.94 -12.01
C VAL A 104 -20.11 -13.71 -12.77
N GLU A 105 -20.01 -13.80 -14.10
CA GLU A 105 -21.06 -14.44 -14.91
C GLU A 105 -20.65 -15.80 -15.48
N ASN A 106 -19.41 -15.93 -15.96
CA ASN A 106 -19.00 -17.13 -16.70
C ASN A 106 -17.65 -17.62 -16.22
N VAL A 107 -17.52 -18.94 -16.11
CA VAL A 107 -16.26 -19.64 -15.84
C VAL A 107 -15.93 -20.50 -17.05
N ARG A 108 -14.75 -20.29 -17.61
CA ARG A 108 -14.17 -21.18 -18.63
C ARG A 108 -13.00 -21.91 -18.00
N ASN A 109 -13.09 -23.23 -17.96
CA ASN A 109 -12.01 -24.08 -17.48
C ASN A 109 -11.13 -24.47 -18.67
N GLY A 110 -9.85 -24.13 -18.61
CA GLY A 110 -8.83 -24.64 -19.52
C GLY A 110 -7.86 -25.57 -18.79
N ASN A 111 -6.94 -26.16 -19.54
CA ASN A 111 -5.88 -26.99 -18.96
C ASN A 111 -4.94 -26.10 -18.13
N GLY A 112 -5.11 -26.09 -16.80
CA GLY A 112 -4.27 -25.35 -15.85
C GLY A 112 -4.75 -23.95 -15.47
N PHE A 113 -5.70 -23.37 -16.19
CA PHE A 113 -6.22 -22.01 -15.93
C PHE A 113 -7.74 -21.97 -15.79
N GLN A 114 -8.23 -21.10 -14.92
CA GLN A 114 -9.64 -20.73 -14.82
C GLN A 114 -9.82 -19.29 -15.30
N SER A 115 -10.58 -19.10 -16.38
CA SER A 115 -10.96 -17.77 -16.87
C SER A 115 -12.35 -17.41 -16.38
N PHE A 116 -12.52 -16.16 -15.98
CA PHE A 116 -13.75 -15.57 -15.47
C PHE A 116 -14.10 -14.33 -16.28
N ILE A 117 -15.39 -14.14 -16.56
CA ILE A 117 -15.90 -12.85 -17.03
C ILE A 117 -16.51 -12.12 -15.85
N VAL A 118 -15.93 -10.97 -15.52
CA VAL A 118 -16.40 -10.07 -14.48
C VAL A 118 -17.06 -8.88 -15.14
N LYS A 119 -18.31 -8.58 -14.79
CA LYS A 119 -19.07 -7.45 -15.33
C LYS A 119 -19.41 -6.43 -14.26
N SER A 120 -19.48 -5.17 -14.66
CA SER A 120 -20.12 -4.14 -13.84
C SER A 120 -21.61 -4.44 -13.68
N LYS A 121 -22.15 -4.13 -12.51
CA LYS A 121 -23.59 -4.17 -12.25
C LYS A 121 -24.28 -2.90 -12.72
N ASP A 122 -23.52 -1.82 -12.85
CA ASP A 122 -24.01 -0.50 -13.22
C ASP A 122 -23.95 -0.30 -14.75
N ASP A 123 -23.04 -1.00 -15.44
CA ASP A 123 -22.91 -1.01 -16.91
C ASP A 123 -22.66 -2.43 -17.47
N GLU A 124 -23.63 -2.99 -18.19
CA GLU A 124 -23.53 -4.33 -18.77
C GLU A 124 -22.50 -4.44 -19.92
N LEU A 125 -22.08 -3.32 -20.52
CA LEU A 125 -21.04 -3.29 -21.55
C LEU A 125 -19.65 -3.38 -20.93
N GLU A 126 -19.49 -2.92 -19.69
CA GLU A 126 -18.22 -2.96 -18.96
C GLU A 126 -17.96 -4.38 -18.42
N LYS A 127 -17.08 -5.10 -19.12
CA LYS A 127 -16.69 -6.47 -18.79
C LYS A 127 -15.19 -6.65 -18.90
N PHE A 128 -14.65 -7.49 -18.04
CA PHE A 128 -13.23 -7.80 -17.97
C PHE A 128 -13.01 -9.30 -17.92
N GLU A 129 -12.06 -9.79 -18.72
CA GLU A 129 -11.56 -11.15 -18.56
C GLU A 129 -10.53 -11.20 -17.40
N VAL A 130 -10.74 -12.13 -16.48
CA VAL A 130 -9.80 -12.47 -15.39
C VAL A 130 -9.34 -13.90 -15.58
N ARG A 131 -8.04 -14.15 -15.63
CA ARG A 131 -7.45 -15.50 -15.72
C ARG A 131 -6.70 -15.81 -14.44
N LEU A 132 -6.98 -16.96 -13.85
CA LEU A 132 -6.28 -17.47 -12.67
C LEU A 132 -5.55 -18.75 -13.02
N ASP A 133 -4.27 -18.81 -12.71
CA ASP A 133 -3.51 -20.06 -12.72
C ASP A 133 -3.95 -20.91 -11.52
N SER A 134 -4.34 -22.16 -11.78
CA SER A 134 -4.84 -23.06 -10.74
C SER A 134 -3.72 -23.66 -9.87
N GLN A 135 -2.47 -23.65 -10.35
CA GLN A 135 -1.30 -24.21 -9.68
C GLN A 135 -0.51 -23.12 -8.94
N THR A 136 -0.22 -22.00 -9.60
CA THR A 136 0.57 -20.90 -9.02
C THR A 136 -0.28 -19.92 -8.23
N TYR A 137 -1.61 -19.95 -8.41
CA TYR A 137 -2.57 -18.99 -7.86
C TYR A 137 -2.39 -17.54 -8.34
N GLU A 138 -1.54 -17.33 -9.35
CA GLU A 138 -1.36 -16.05 -10.01
C GLU A 138 -2.64 -15.64 -10.76
N GLY A 139 -2.94 -14.35 -10.75
CA GLY A 139 -4.11 -13.80 -11.41
C GLY A 139 -3.75 -12.68 -12.36
N LYS A 140 -4.28 -12.73 -13.57
CA LYS A 140 -4.17 -11.68 -14.59
C LYS A 140 -5.55 -11.15 -14.91
N CYS A 141 -5.66 -9.84 -15.14
CA CYS A 141 -6.90 -9.21 -15.57
C CYS A 141 -6.63 -8.30 -16.75
N GLU A 142 -7.58 -8.25 -17.68
CA GLU A 142 -7.51 -7.40 -18.87
C GLU A 142 -7.32 -5.90 -18.54
N CYS A 143 -7.78 -5.44 -17.38
CA CYS A 143 -7.55 -4.06 -16.92
C CYS A 143 -6.08 -3.73 -16.60
N GLN A 144 -5.21 -4.74 -16.46
CA GLN A 144 -3.77 -4.62 -16.21
C GLN A 144 -3.37 -3.76 -14.99
N GLN A 145 -4.29 -3.55 -14.05
CA GLN A 145 -4.06 -2.66 -12.91
C GLN A 145 -2.89 -3.13 -12.03
N PHE A 146 -2.67 -4.44 -11.92
CA PHE A 146 -1.55 -4.96 -11.16
C PHE A 146 -0.23 -4.65 -11.86
N GLU A 147 -0.16 -4.81 -13.17
CA GLU A 147 1.01 -4.54 -14.00
C GLU A 147 1.40 -3.06 -14.00
N PHE A 148 0.42 -2.14 -13.93
CA PHE A 148 0.68 -0.70 -13.89
C PHE A 148 0.85 -0.11 -12.48
N VAL A 149 0.11 -0.61 -11.48
CA VAL A 149 0.01 0.00 -10.15
C VAL A 149 0.56 -0.91 -9.03
N GLY A 150 0.78 -2.19 -9.31
CA GLY A 150 1.24 -3.18 -8.33
C GLY A 150 0.16 -3.62 -7.35
N ILE A 151 -1.12 -3.43 -7.68
CA ILE A 151 -2.26 -3.68 -6.80
C ILE A 151 -3.32 -4.49 -7.53
N LEU A 152 -3.86 -5.52 -6.87
CA LEU A 152 -4.95 -6.32 -7.41
C LEU A 152 -6.20 -5.46 -7.62
N CYS A 153 -6.77 -5.52 -8.82
CA CYS A 153 -8.02 -4.84 -9.15
C CYS A 153 -9.23 -5.48 -8.48
N ALA A 154 -10.30 -4.70 -8.36
CA ALA A 154 -11.61 -5.17 -7.93
C ALA A 154 -12.10 -6.41 -8.70
N HIS A 155 -11.72 -6.58 -9.97
CA HIS A 155 -12.14 -7.72 -10.80
C HIS A 155 -11.54 -9.05 -10.30
N ILE A 156 -10.23 -9.07 -10.04
CA ILE A 156 -9.56 -10.25 -9.47
C ILE A 156 -10.08 -10.52 -8.07
N LEU A 157 -10.24 -9.46 -7.27
CA LEU A 157 -10.72 -9.55 -5.90
C LEU A 157 -12.16 -10.06 -5.82
N ARG A 158 -13.04 -9.67 -6.75
CA ARG A 158 -14.44 -10.13 -6.78
C ARG A 158 -14.54 -11.64 -6.95
N GLN A 159 -13.71 -12.23 -7.80
CA GLN A 159 -13.67 -13.68 -7.96
C GLN A 159 -13.20 -14.38 -6.68
N LYS A 160 -12.17 -13.85 -6.02
CA LYS A 160 -11.65 -14.43 -4.78
C LYS A 160 -12.63 -14.26 -3.61
N ALA A 161 -13.27 -13.10 -3.48
CA ALA A 161 -14.26 -12.82 -2.43
C ALA A 161 -15.44 -13.79 -2.45
N ASN A 162 -15.90 -14.21 -3.64
CA ASN A 162 -16.92 -15.25 -3.77
C ASN A 162 -16.46 -16.60 -3.16
N LYS A 163 -15.19 -17.01 -3.37
CA LYS A 163 -14.64 -18.21 -2.72
C LYS A 163 -14.53 -18.05 -1.20
N PHE A 164 -14.08 -16.89 -0.70
CA PHE A 164 -13.99 -16.65 0.76
C PHE A 164 -15.37 -16.73 1.45
N ARG A 165 -16.44 -16.23 0.81
CA ARG A 165 -17.81 -16.33 1.35
C ARG A 165 -18.36 -17.76 1.41
N ILE A 166 -17.95 -18.63 0.48
CA ILE A 166 -18.36 -20.04 0.46
C ILE A 166 -17.57 -20.86 1.50
N ILE A 167 -16.31 -20.52 1.74
CA ILE A 167 -15.47 -21.20 2.75
C ILE A 167 -15.94 -20.86 4.18
N ASP A 168 -16.49 -19.67 4.40
CA ASP A 168 -16.93 -19.20 5.73
C ASP A 168 -18.33 -19.71 6.15
N SER A 169 -19.14 -20.24 5.22
CA SER A 169 -20.53 -20.64 5.52
C SER A 169 -20.72 -22.13 5.83
N GLN A 170 -19.80 -23.02 5.46
CA GLN A 170 -19.92 -24.46 5.74
C GLN A 170 -18.51 -25.10 5.85
N GLY A 171 -18.00 -25.32 7.07
CA GLY A 171 -16.72 -26.04 7.20
C GLY A 171 -16.02 -26.10 8.57
N LEU A 172 -16.75 -26.20 9.68
CA LEU A 172 -16.22 -26.87 10.87
C LEU A 172 -16.87 -28.26 10.94
N VAL A 173 -16.32 -29.21 10.19
CA VAL A 173 -16.55 -30.64 10.43
C VAL A 173 -15.19 -31.31 10.44
N HIS A 174 -14.85 -31.85 11.60
CA HIS A 174 -13.73 -32.77 11.82
C HIS A 174 -13.91 -34.01 10.93
N ASP A 175 -12.89 -34.40 10.16
CA ASP A 175 -12.17 -35.66 10.42
C ASP A 175 -10.91 -35.78 9.53
N ASP A 176 -9.85 -36.22 10.19
CA ASP A 176 -8.61 -36.89 9.76
C ASP A 176 -8.15 -36.85 8.28
N GLY A 177 -6.94 -36.29 8.11
CA GLY A 177 -6.04 -36.71 7.03
C GLY A 177 -5.69 -35.65 5.99
N LYS A 178 -4.77 -34.75 6.36
CA LYS A 178 -3.84 -34.08 5.43
C LYS A 178 -4.50 -33.22 4.34
N GLU A 179 -5.18 -32.15 4.75
CA GLU A 179 -5.42 -31.02 3.86
C GLU A 179 -4.97 -29.74 4.55
N GLU A 180 -3.70 -29.39 4.32
CA GLU A 180 -3.16 -28.09 4.71
C GLU A 180 -4.00 -27.03 4.01
N SER A 181 -4.88 -26.40 4.78
CA SER A 181 -5.64 -25.21 4.42
C SER A 181 -4.73 -24.25 3.66
N LYS A 182 -4.89 -24.24 2.33
CA LYS A 182 -4.18 -23.38 1.39
C LYS A 182 -4.62 -21.94 1.61
N THR A 183 -4.16 -21.38 2.72
CA THR A 183 -4.22 -19.98 3.05
C THR A 183 -3.48 -19.28 1.92
N LEU A 184 -4.26 -18.61 1.07
CA LEU A 184 -3.76 -17.75 0.01
C LEU A 184 -2.84 -16.71 0.64
N ARG A 185 -1.54 -16.99 0.63
CA ARG A 185 -0.51 -16.04 0.98
C ARG A 185 -0.46 -15.03 -0.16
N LEU A 186 -0.84 -13.79 0.11
CA LEU A 186 -0.59 -12.66 -0.80
C LEU A 186 0.92 -12.53 -1.13
N SER A 187 1.80 -13.15 -0.33
CA SER A 187 3.25 -13.19 -0.57
C SER A 187 3.70 -14.01 -1.77
N HIS A 188 2.84 -14.88 -2.33
CA HIS A 188 3.16 -15.67 -3.54
C HIS A 188 2.61 -15.03 -4.83
N MET A 189 1.96 -13.87 -4.73
CA MET A 189 1.49 -13.08 -5.88
C MET A 189 2.31 -11.79 -6.06
N CYS A 190 3.49 -11.70 -5.43
CA CYS A 190 4.51 -10.67 -5.61
C CYS A 190 5.72 -11.24 -6.35
#